data_AF-W1DFR1-F1
#
_entry.id   AF-W1DFR1-F1
#
_cell.length_a   1.000
_cell.length_b   1.000
_cell.length_c   1.000
_cell.angle_alpha   90.00
_cell.angle_beta   90.00
_cell.angle_gamma   90.00
#
_symmetry.space_group_name_H-M   'P 1'
#
loop_
_entity.id
_entity.type
_entity.pdbx_description
1 polymer ?
#
loop_
_entity_poly.entity_id
_entity_poly.type
_entity_poly.pdbx_seq_one_letter_code
_entity_poly.pdbx_strand_id
1 'polypeptide(L)' 'MMTRWPSPAKLNLFLYITGQRADGYHTLQTLFQFLDYGDTLTIEPRTDGQLRLLTPVAACPTRRI' A
#
# COMPACT_ATOMS: atom_id res chain seq x y z
N MET A 1 2.28 0.85 -22.94
CA MET A 1 1.00 0.10 -22.87
C MET A 1 0.47 0.14 -21.46
N MET A 2 -0.86 0.16 -21.27
CA MET A 2 -1.47 0.05 -19.93
C MET A 2 -1.39 -1.37 -19.40
N THR A 3 -1.08 -1.52 -18.11
CA THR A 3 -1.03 -2.80 -17.40
C THR A 3 -1.91 -2.77 -16.15
N ARG A 4 -2.46 -3.92 -15.76
CA ARG A 4 -3.30 -4.07 -14.56
C ARG A 4 -2.59 -4.95 -13.54
N TRP A 5 -2.57 -4.50 -12.29
CA TRP A 5 -1.89 -5.16 -11.19
C TRP A 5 -2.83 -5.31 -10.00
N PRO A 6 -2.95 -6.51 -9.40
CA PRO A 6 -3.74 -6.71 -8.18
C PRO A 6 -3.02 -6.10 -6.98
N SER A 7 -3.79 -5.52 -6.06
CA SER A 7 -3.32 -5.05 -4.75
C SER A 7 -4.20 -5.67 -3.66
N PRO A 8 -3.92 -6.94 -3.27
CA PRO A 8 -4.78 -7.68 -2.35
C PRO A 8 -4.75 -7.07 -0.95
N ALA A 9 -5.91 -7.08 -0.30
CA ALA A 9 -6.03 -6.76 1.11
C ALA A 9 -5.37 -7.84 1.97
N LYS A 10 -4.93 -7.45 3.16
CA LYS A 10 -4.33 -8.34 4.15
C LYS A 10 -5.05 -8.26 5.49
N LEU A 11 -5.16 -9.38 6.17
CA LEU A 11 -5.51 -9.46 7.59
C LEU A 11 -4.28 -9.84 8.41
N ASN A 12 -4.22 -9.32 9.63
CA ASN A 12 -3.33 -9.84 10.66
C ASN A 12 -4.17 -10.86 11.45
N LEU A 13 -3.87 -12.15 11.31
CA LEU A 13 -4.62 -13.19 12.03
C LEU A 13 -4.33 -13.17 13.54
N PHE A 14 -3.12 -12.74 13.88
CA PHE A 14 -2.77 -12.28 15.22
C PHE A 14 -1.81 -11.11 15.11
N LEU A 15 -1.75 -10.28 16.15
CA LEU A 15 -0.78 -9.19 16.25
C LEU A 15 -0.34 -9.05 17.70
N TYR A 16 0.94 -9.34 17.94
CA TYR A 16 1.59 -9.15 19.23
C TYR A 16 2.59 -8.00 19.14
N ILE A 17 2.50 -7.08 20.09
CA ILE A 17 3.49 -6.03 20.31
C ILE A 17 4.49 -6.57 21.32
N THR A 18 5.72 -6.81 20.91
CA THR A 18 6.73 -7.48 21.76
C THR A 18 7.69 -6.49 22.43
N GLY A 19 7.66 -5.21 22.04
CA GLY A 19 8.43 -4.16 22.68
C GLY A 19 8.35 -2.83 21.93
N GLN A 20 8.90 -1.79 22.53
CA GLN A 20 9.07 -0.47 21.91
C GLN A 20 10.57 -0.14 21.83
N ARG A 21 11.01 0.30 20.66
CA ARG A 21 12.38 0.70 20.35
C ARG A 21 12.62 2.15 20.78
N ALA A 22 13.89 2.52 20.92
CA ALA A 22 14.29 3.88 21.29
C ALA A 22 13.90 4.96 20.26
N ASP A 23 13.64 4.57 19.00
CA ASP A 23 13.15 5.45 17.93
C ASP A 23 11.61 5.60 17.92
N GLY A 24 10.91 5.04 18.91
CA GLY A 24 9.46 5.13 19.06
C GLY A 24 8.65 4.06 18.33
N TYR A 25 9.30 3.23 17.49
CA TYR A 25 8.63 2.14 16.78
C TYR A 25 8.45 0.90 17.64
N HIS A 26 7.43 0.09 17.32
CA HIS A 26 7.16 -1.16 18.03
C HIS A 26 7.73 -2.36 17.29
N THR A 27 8.30 -3.30 18.04
CA THR A 27 8.60 -4.64 17.52
C THR A 27 7.31 -5.44 17.51
N LEU A 28 6.99 -6.04 16.36
CA LEU A 28 5.75 -6.78 16.14
C LEU A 28 6.03 -8.23 15.78
N GLN A 29 5.21 -9.13 16.31
CA GLN A 29 5.09 -10.50 15.84
C GLN A 29 3.65 -10.70 15.36
N THR A 30 3.46 -11.02 14.09
CA THR A 30 2.14 -11.10 13.45
C THR A 30 2.17 -12.17 12.35
N LEU A 31 1.02 -12.77 12.06
CA LEU A 31 0.84 -13.63 10.89
C LEU A 31 -0.07 -12.91 9.90
N PHE A 32 0.44 -12.73 8.68
CA PHE A 32 -0.30 -12.10 7.61
C PHE A 32 -0.98 -13.14 6.73
N GLN A 33 -2.22 -12.83 6.33
CA GLN A 33 -2.93 -13.58 5.29
C GLN A 33 -3.48 -12.61 4.25
N PHE A 34 -3.23 -12.90 2.97
CA PHE A 34 -3.86 -12.20 1.86
C PHE A 34 -5.26 -12.74 1.62
N LEU A 35 -6.15 -11.85 1.18
CA LEU A 35 -7.48 -12.19 0.73
C LEU A 35 -7.54 -12.16 -0.80
N ASP A 36 -8.45 -12.94 -1.39
CA ASP A 36 -8.86 -12.76 -2.78
C ASP A 36 -9.86 -11.59 -2.91
N TYR A 37 -9.44 -10.44 -2.38
CA TYR A 37 -10.18 -9.20 -2.34
C TYR A 37 -9.19 -8.05 -2.20
N GLY A 38 -9.40 -6.96 -2.93
CA GLY A 38 -8.55 -5.79 -2.87
C GLY A 38 -8.75 -4.86 -4.04
N ASP A 39 -7.81 -3.94 -4.22
CA ASP A 39 -7.83 -2.97 -5.30
C ASP A 39 -7.20 -3.53 -6.59
N THR A 40 -7.50 -2.89 -7.72
CA THR A 40 -6.79 -3.12 -8.99
C THR A 40 -6.16 -1.81 -9.44
N LEU A 41 -4.83 -1.81 -9.60
CA LEU A 41 -4.08 -0.66 -10.08
C LEU A 41 -3.92 -0.76 -11.60
N THR A 42 -4.28 0.31 -12.32
CA THR A 42 -3.97 0.45 -13.74
C THR A 42 -2.80 1.42 -13.90
N ILE A 43 -1.72 0.97 -14.54
CA ILE A 43 -0.48 1.74 -14.70
C ILE A 43 -0.19 1.92 -16.18
N GLU A 44 0.03 3.17 -16.58
CA GLU A 44 0.51 3.56 -17.91
C GLU A 44 1.88 4.23 -17.79
N PRO A 45 2.95 3.67 -18.40
CA PRO A 45 4.24 4.33 -18.45
C PRO A 45 4.15 5.66 -19.20
N ARG A 46 4.78 6.69 -18.63
CA ARG A 46 4.95 8.02 -19.25
C ARG A 46 6.43 8.30 -19.46
N THR A 47 6.74 9.19 -20.39
CA THR A 47 8.12 9.58 -20.74
C THR A 47 8.51 10.95 -20.20
N ASP A 48 7.62 11.63 -19.48
CA ASP A 48 7.81 12.99 -18.96
C ASP A 48 8.31 13.04 -17.50
N GLY A 49 8.61 11.88 -16.91
CA GLY A 49 9.10 11.75 -15.53
C GLY A 49 8.07 12.17 -14.47
N GLN A 50 6.79 12.33 -14.83
CA GLN A 50 5.75 12.74 -13.89
C GLN A 50 4.92 11.55 -13.41
N LEU A 51 4.61 11.52 -12.11
CA LEU A 51 3.64 10.60 -11.52
C LEU A 51 2.27 11.29 -11.36
N ARG A 52 1.21 10.63 -11.81
CA ARG A 52 -0.17 11.15 -11.71
C ARG A 52 -1.10 10.12 -11.10
N LEU A 53 -1.75 10.49 -10.00
CA LEU A 53 -2.85 9.73 -9.43
C LEU A 53 -4.16 10.19 -10.09
N LEU A 54 -4.78 9.31 -10.88
CA LEU A 54 -5.98 9.65 -11.66
C LEU A 54 -7.28 9.45 -10.87
N THR A 55 -7.31 8.44 -10.00
CA THR A 55 -8.42 8.19 -9.10
C THR A 55 -8.11 8.87 -7.76
N PRO A 56 -8.84 9.93 -7.35
CA PRO A 56 -8.60 10.56 -6.07
C PRO A 56 -8.84 9.56 -4.94
N VAL A 57 -7.84 9.40 -4.07
CA VAL A 57 -7.98 8.63 -2.83
C VAL A 57 -8.05 9.62 -1.68
N ALA A 58 -9.04 9.47 -0.81
CA ALA A 58 -9.19 10.35 0.34
C ALA A 58 -7.89 10.38 1.16
N ALA A 59 -7.46 11.59 1.55
CA ALA A 59 -6.19 11.86 2.23
C ALA A 59 -4.88 11.64 1.44
N CYS A 60 -4.93 11.19 0.18
CA CYS A 60 -3.76 11.14 -0.70
C CYS A 60 -3.67 12.43 -1.54
N PRO A 61 -2.64 13.28 -1.38
CA PRO A 61 -2.52 14.49 -2.18
C PRO A 61 -2.32 14.13 -3.65
N THR A 62 -3.20 14.62 -4.51
CA THR A 62 -3.17 14.39 -5.97
C THR A 62 -2.08 15.18 -6.69
N ARG A 63 -1.19 15.88 -5.96
CA ARG A 63 -0.27 16.88 -6.54
C ARG A 63 1.20 16.67 -6.13
N ARG A 64 2.00 16.36 -7.15
CA ARG A 64 3.48 16.33 -7.24
C ARG A 64 4.22 15.40 -6.27
N ILE A 65 4.64 14.25 -6.80
CA ILE A 65 5.93 13.60 -6.51
C ILE A 65 6.70 13.58 -7.84
#